data_AF-A0A6P7HAX4-F1
#
_entry.id   AF-A0A6P7HAX4-F1
#
_cell.length_a   1.000
_cell.length_b   1.000
_cell.length_c   1.000
_cell.angle_alpha   90.00
_cell.angle_beta   90.00
_cell.angle_gamma   90.00
#
_symmetry.space_group_name_H-M   'P 1'
#
loop_
_entity.id
_entity.type
_entity.pdbx_description
1 polymer ?
#
loop_
_entity_poly.entity_id
_entity_poly.type
_entity_poly.pdbx_seq_one_letter_code
_entity_poly.pdbx_strand_id
1 'polypeptide(L)'
;VYKPDQSYKYLLVHKETTAHEVVMLALQEFGMTDPSSNFSLCEVSVTDNQTIKQKRLQDDLQNLAERIGLSSRYYLKTNGVTETLVPDELAPELVRESAVHFLQLNAVEVAIQLTLLDFSIFRQIEPTEYIDDLFELKSKYGTPMLEQFASLVNKETFWVVSEVCAEHNPVRRMKIIKQFIKVARQCKECKNFNSMFAIVSGLGHGAVSRLRQSWDKLPGKYQRVFSELQQLMDPSRNMSKYRQLVSAEQTQPPIIPFYPVVKKDLTFIHLGNDSKVEGLINFEKLRMIAKEVRSLSNMCSSPYDLLTMLKLGGQPASNAMVALNQLTTASSNYHAQGQATVKRRKKSAAAPNPKKMFEESQMVRRVKAYLNNLQVETDEAKLHEMSLECESPATGGSSGPGSTRTKRHSSPAPSTTSSTSSASDERKPTAKFG
;
A
#
# COMPACT_ATOMS: atom_id res chain seq x y z
N VAL A 1 -6.34 -23.85 -14.16
CA VAL A 1 -5.47 -24.87 -14.78
C VAL A 1 -5.91 -25.04 -16.23
N TYR A 2 -4.95 -25.05 -17.14
CA TYR A 2 -5.15 -25.18 -18.58
C TYR A 2 -4.87 -26.61 -19.04
N LYS A 3 -5.44 -27.00 -20.17
CA LYS A 3 -5.01 -28.14 -20.99
C LYS A 3 -4.17 -27.64 -22.17
N PRO A 4 -3.45 -28.53 -22.88
CA PRO A 4 -2.68 -28.17 -24.08
C PRO A 4 -3.51 -27.49 -25.18
N ASP A 5 -4.79 -27.84 -25.30
CA ASP A 5 -5.77 -27.22 -26.21
C ASP A 5 -6.21 -25.80 -25.80
N GLN A 6 -5.56 -25.21 -24.78
CA GLN A 6 -5.85 -23.91 -24.17
C GLN A 6 -7.22 -23.80 -23.45
N SER A 7 -8.01 -24.86 -23.40
CA SER A 7 -9.19 -24.88 -22.53
C SER A 7 -8.77 -24.91 -21.06
N TYR A 8 -9.55 -24.27 -20.19
CA TYR A 8 -9.17 -24.12 -18.79
C TYR A 8 -10.34 -24.22 -17.82
N LYS A 9 -10.01 -24.55 -16.58
CA LYS A 9 -10.93 -24.59 -15.44
C LYS A 9 -10.35 -23.82 -14.25
N TYR A 10 -11.22 -23.14 -13.51
CA TYR A 10 -10.88 -22.55 -12.22
C TYR A 10 -11.09 -23.61 -11.15
N LEU A 11 -10.06 -23.85 -10.35
CA LEU A 11 -10.10 -24.85 -9.28
C LEU A 11 -10.10 -24.13 -7.94
N LEU A 12 -10.90 -24.61 -7.00
CA LEU A 12 -10.87 -24.15 -5.63
C LEU A 12 -9.74 -24.89 -4.90
N VAL A 13 -8.74 -24.16 -4.44
CA VAL A 13 -7.56 -24.71 -3.77
C VAL A 13 -7.27 -23.94 -2.49
N HIS A 14 -6.72 -24.64 -1.51
CA HIS A 14 -6.25 -24.07 -0.25
C HIS A 14 -4.72 -23.89 -0.29
N LYS A 15 -4.17 -23.18 0.70
CA LYS A 15 -2.73 -22.94 0.78
C LYS A 15 -1.97 -24.27 0.91
N GLU A 16 -2.56 -25.24 1.60
CA GLU A 16 -2.03 -26.57 1.88
C GLU A 16 -2.26 -27.55 0.72
N THR A 17 -3.10 -27.19 -0.26
CA THR A 17 -3.35 -28.05 -1.43
C THR A 17 -2.08 -28.22 -2.24
N THR A 18 -1.67 -29.46 -2.39
CA THR A 18 -0.47 -29.92 -3.11
C THR A 18 -0.69 -29.93 -4.62
N ALA A 19 0.39 -29.93 -5.41
CA ALA A 19 0.31 -30.05 -6.86
C ALA A 19 -0.36 -31.35 -7.30
N HIS A 20 -0.12 -32.45 -6.58
CA HIS A 20 -0.80 -33.73 -6.83
C HIS A 20 -2.32 -33.63 -6.63
N GLU A 21 -2.77 -33.00 -5.54
CA GLU A 21 -4.19 -32.76 -5.31
C GLU A 21 -4.81 -31.84 -6.38
N VAL A 22 -4.08 -30.84 -6.85
CA VAL A 22 -4.52 -30.00 -7.98
C VAL A 22 -4.68 -30.82 -9.26
N VAL A 23 -3.81 -31.79 -9.52
CA VAL A 23 -3.96 -32.73 -10.65
C VAL A 23 -5.25 -33.54 -10.50
N MET A 24 -5.50 -34.12 -9.32
CA MET A 24 -6.73 -34.88 -9.06
C MET A 24 -7.99 -34.03 -9.27
N LEU A 25 -8.01 -32.79 -8.74
CA LEU A 25 -9.11 -31.85 -8.92
C LEU A 25 -9.29 -31.45 -10.39
N ALA A 26 -8.20 -31.23 -11.13
CA ALA A 26 -8.25 -30.91 -12.55
C ALA A 26 -8.87 -32.06 -13.35
N LEU A 27 -8.44 -33.30 -13.12
CA LEU A 27 -8.98 -34.47 -13.81
C LEU A 27 -10.50 -34.60 -13.59
N GLN A 28 -10.94 -34.43 -12.34
CA GLN A 28 -12.37 -34.41 -12.00
C GLN A 28 -13.13 -33.32 -12.76
N GLU A 29 -12.64 -32.07 -12.75
CA GLU A 29 -13.29 -30.91 -13.39
C GLU A 29 -13.27 -30.94 -14.93
N PHE A 30 -12.29 -31.63 -15.52
CA PHE A 30 -12.22 -31.88 -16.95
C PHE A 30 -12.98 -33.15 -17.39
N GLY A 31 -13.48 -33.96 -16.45
CA GLY A 31 -14.19 -35.20 -16.75
C GLY A 31 -13.28 -36.32 -17.26
N MET A 32 -12.02 -36.34 -16.83
CA MET A 32 -11.02 -37.34 -17.22
C MET A 32 -10.96 -38.46 -16.17
N THR A 33 -10.98 -39.71 -16.64
CA THR A 33 -11.01 -40.90 -15.77
C THR A 33 -9.67 -41.62 -15.66
N ASP A 34 -8.66 -41.14 -16.38
CA ASP A 34 -7.32 -41.72 -16.38
C ASP A 34 -6.64 -41.58 -14.99
N PRO A 35 -5.76 -42.51 -14.59
CA PRO A 35 -5.03 -42.43 -13.32
C PRO A 35 -4.24 -41.13 -13.16
N SER A 36 -4.29 -40.51 -11.98
CA SER A 36 -3.57 -39.25 -11.71
C SER A 36 -2.05 -39.36 -11.89
N SER A 37 -1.48 -40.56 -11.72
CA SER A 37 -0.06 -40.87 -11.98
C SER A 37 0.36 -40.66 -13.44
N ASN A 38 -0.59 -40.60 -14.37
CA ASN A 38 -0.31 -40.31 -15.77
C ASN A 38 -0.17 -38.81 -16.06
N PHE A 39 -0.43 -37.95 -15.07
CA PHE A 39 -0.41 -36.51 -15.25
C PHE A 39 0.54 -35.84 -14.27
N SER A 40 0.86 -34.59 -14.57
CA SER A 40 1.57 -33.70 -13.67
C SER A 40 1.18 -32.26 -13.93
N LEU A 41 1.31 -31.42 -12.90
CA LEU A 41 1.13 -30.00 -13.06
C LEU A 41 2.43 -29.38 -13.60
N CYS A 42 2.31 -28.62 -14.67
CA CYS A 42 3.42 -27.88 -15.28
C CYS A 42 3.16 -26.39 -15.14
N GLU A 43 4.14 -25.64 -14.63
CA GLU A 43 4.15 -24.19 -14.73
C GLU A 43 4.80 -23.79 -16.05
N VAL A 44 4.07 -23.02 -16.84
CA VAL A 44 4.58 -22.39 -18.05
C VAL A 44 4.65 -20.90 -17.79
N SER A 45 5.81 -20.30 -18.00
CA SER A 45 6.06 -18.88 -17.83
C SER A 45 6.69 -18.29 -19.09
N VAL A 46 6.39 -17.03 -19.38
CA VAL A 46 6.99 -16.31 -20.50
C VAL A 46 7.86 -15.19 -19.95
N THR A 47 9.11 -15.16 -20.40
CA THR A 47 10.08 -14.10 -20.07
C THR A 47 9.85 -12.86 -20.94
N ASP A 48 10.42 -11.71 -20.56
CA ASP A 48 10.29 -10.46 -21.32
C ASP A 48 10.83 -10.57 -22.75
N ASN A 49 11.83 -11.44 -22.97
CA ASN A 49 12.36 -11.77 -24.30
C ASN A 49 11.49 -12.79 -25.06
N GLN A 50 10.24 -12.99 -24.63
CA GLN A 50 9.25 -13.91 -25.19
C GLN A 50 9.67 -15.38 -25.20
N THR A 51 10.72 -15.74 -24.46
CA THR A 51 11.12 -17.15 -24.29
C THR A 51 10.17 -17.85 -23.34
N ILE A 52 9.58 -18.96 -23.80
CA ILE A 52 8.70 -19.83 -23.02
C ILE A 52 9.54 -20.80 -22.19
N LYS A 53 9.30 -20.82 -20.87
CA LYS A 53 9.90 -21.77 -19.94
C LYS A 53 8.82 -22.68 -19.38
N GLN A 54 9.04 -23.99 -19.44
CA GLN A 54 8.14 -25.00 -18.90
C GLN A 54 8.85 -25.77 -17.78
N LYS A 55 8.20 -25.88 -16.62
CA LYS A 55 8.73 -26.59 -15.45
C LYS A 55 7.68 -27.52 -14.87
N ARG A 56 7.98 -28.81 -14.76
CA ARG A 56 7.15 -29.75 -13.98
C ARG A 56 7.26 -29.40 -12.50
N LEU A 57 6.13 -29.27 -11.82
CA LEU A 57 6.10 -29.04 -10.38
C LEU A 57 6.24 -30.36 -9.63
N GLN A 58 6.84 -30.31 -8.43
CA GLN A 58 6.89 -31.46 -7.53
C GLN A 58 5.49 -31.70 -6.94
N ASP A 59 5.14 -32.98 -6.77
CA ASP A 59 3.80 -33.41 -6.35
C ASP A 59 3.39 -32.84 -4.98
N ASP A 60 4.35 -32.68 -4.07
CA ASP A 60 4.18 -32.13 -2.72
C ASP A 60 4.20 -30.60 -2.66
N LEU A 61 4.42 -29.90 -3.78
CA LEU A 61 4.49 -28.44 -3.80
C LEU A 61 3.13 -27.82 -3.44
N GLN A 62 3.13 -27.00 -2.39
CA GLN A 62 1.95 -26.29 -1.87
C GLN A 62 1.97 -24.79 -2.21
N ASN A 63 0.87 -24.11 -1.87
CA ASN A 63 0.66 -22.66 -2.04
C ASN A 63 0.75 -22.18 -3.49
N LEU A 64 0.23 -22.98 -4.42
CA LEU A 64 0.34 -22.74 -5.86
C LEU A 64 -0.34 -21.42 -6.29
N ALA A 65 -1.48 -21.08 -5.70
CA ALA A 65 -2.23 -19.87 -6.04
C ALA A 65 -1.45 -18.57 -5.77
N GLU A 66 -0.60 -18.54 -4.74
CA GLU A 66 0.24 -17.37 -4.42
C GLU A 66 1.59 -17.39 -5.16
N ARG A 67 2.10 -18.58 -5.51
CA ARG A 67 3.41 -18.74 -6.17
C ARG A 67 3.41 -18.36 -7.65
N ILE A 68 2.27 -18.52 -8.33
CA ILE A 68 2.18 -18.31 -9.77
C ILE A 68 2.49 -16.86 -10.18
N GLY A 69 3.43 -16.69 -11.11
CA GLY A 69 3.78 -15.40 -11.71
C GLY A 69 2.65 -14.77 -12.54
N LEU A 70 2.78 -13.49 -12.89
CA LEU A 70 1.79 -12.78 -13.71
C LEU A 70 1.77 -13.23 -15.17
N SER A 71 2.94 -13.59 -15.72
CA SER A 71 3.08 -14.21 -17.05
C SER A 71 3.12 -15.75 -16.99
N SER A 72 2.67 -16.34 -15.87
CA SER A 72 2.65 -17.79 -15.67
C SER A 72 1.24 -18.38 -15.76
N ARG A 73 1.15 -19.61 -16.24
CA ARG A 73 -0.05 -20.45 -16.26
C ARG A 73 0.28 -21.86 -15.78
N TYR A 74 -0.65 -22.49 -15.06
CA TYR A 74 -0.55 -23.91 -14.72
C TYR A 74 -1.29 -24.76 -15.75
N TYR A 75 -0.60 -25.75 -16.29
CA TYR A 75 -1.11 -26.71 -17.26
C TYR A 75 -1.16 -28.11 -16.65
N LEU A 76 -2.24 -28.84 -16.92
CA LEU A 76 -2.31 -30.28 -16.71
C LEU A 76 -1.63 -30.95 -17.90
N LYS A 77 -0.52 -31.64 -17.65
CA LYS A 77 0.32 -32.25 -18.69
C LYS A 77 0.31 -33.77 -18.54
N THR A 78 0.15 -34.49 -19.65
CA THR A 78 0.33 -35.95 -19.70
C THR A 78 1.81 -36.31 -19.63
N ASN A 79 2.16 -37.21 -18.73
CA ASN A 79 3.53 -37.66 -18.52
C ASN A 79 4.06 -38.37 -19.78
N GLY A 80 5.30 -38.07 -20.17
CA GLY A 80 5.92 -38.61 -21.39
C GLY A 80 5.58 -37.85 -22.68
N VAL A 81 4.61 -36.94 -22.68
CA VAL A 81 4.28 -36.10 -23.85
C VAL A 81 5.14 -34.82 -23.84
N THR A 82 5.73 -34.46 -24.99
CA THR A 82 6.62 -33.30 -25.14
C THR A 82 6.01 -32.12 -25.88
N GLU A 83 4.68 -32.08 -26.00
CA GLU A 83 3.97 -31.01 -26.70
C GLU A 83 4.22 -29.63 -26.08
N THR A 84 4.20 -28.61 -26.93
CA THR A 84 4.31 -27.22 -26.51
C THR A 84 2.99 -26.78 -25.87
N LEU A 85 3.02 -26.51 -24.57
CA LEU A 85 1.82 -26.14 -23.80
C LEU A 85 1.30 -24.73 -24.08
N VAL A 86 2.17 -23.80 -24.49
CA VAL A 86 1.82 -22.43 -24.89
C VAL A 86 2.36 -22.22 -26.31
N PRO A 87 1.51 -22.03 -27.33
CA PRO A 87 1.95 -21.65 -28.67
C PRO A 87 2.74 -20.34 -28.66
N ASP A 88 3.73 -20.21 -29.54
CA ASP A 88 4.57 -19.01 -29.66
C ASP A 88 3.73 -17.74 -29.93
N GLU A 89 2.61 -17.88 -30.63
CA GLU A 89 1.67 -16.77 -30.91
C GLU A 89 1.03 -16.19 -29.65
N LEU A 90 0.91 -16.97 -28.57
CA LEU A 90 0.33 -16.53 -27.29
C LEU A 90 1.39 -15.96 -26.32
N ALA A 91 2.69 -16.18 -26.59
CA ALA A 91 3.75 -15.68 -25.74
C ALA A 91 3.78 -14.13 -25.63
N PRO A 92 3.64 -13.35 -26.73
CA PRO A 92 3.57 -11.88 -26.64
C PRO A 92 2.37 -11.39 -25.83
N GLU A 93 1.24 -12.10 -25.91
CA GLU A 93 0.03 -11.76 -25.16
C GLU A 93 0.24 -11.96 -23.65
N LEU A 94 0.85 -13.07 -23.23
CA LEU A 94 1.17 -13.35 -21.83
C LEU A 94 2.10 -12.30 -21.21
N VAL A 95 3.10 -11.83 -21.97
CA VAL A 95 4.01 -10.75 -21.53
C VAL A 95 3.25 -9.42 -21.42
N ARG A 96 2.38 -9.13 -22.38
CA ARG A 96 1.54 -7.92 -22.34
C ARG A 96 0.54 -7.96 -21.17
N GLU A 97 -0.04 -9.12 -20.87
CA GLU A 97 -0.94 -9.32 -19.73
C GLU A 97 -0.22 -9.14 -18.38
N SER A 98 1.06 -9.49 -18.31
CA SER A 98 1.86 -9.35 -17.09
C SER A 98 2.29 -7.91 -16.81
N ALA A 99 2.30 -7.03 -17.82
CA ALA A 99 2.51 -5.60 -17.63
C ALA A 99 1.36 -4.99 -16.79
N VAL A 100 1.74 -4.27 -15.73
CA VAL A 100 0.79 -3.68 -14.78
C VAL A 100 0.91 -2.16 -14.82
N HIS A 101 -0.19 -1.49 -15.15
CA HIS A 101 -0.29 -0.04 -15.08
C HIS A 101 -1.19 0.40 -13.92
N PHE A 102 -0.90 1.56 -13.32
CA PHE A 102 -1.62 2.06 -12.15
C PHE A 102 -3.14 2.16 -12.36
N LEU A 103 -3.58 2.62 -13.53
CA LEU A 103 -5.00 2.76 -13.87
C LEU A 103 -5.77 1.44 -13.94
N GLN A 104 -5.08 0.31 -14.09
CA GLN A 104 -5.69 -1.02 -14.10
C GLN A 104 -5.89 -1.59 -12.69
N LEU A 105 -5.31 -0.95 -11.67
CA LEU A 105 -5.33 -1.44 -10.30
C LEU A 105 -6.62 -1.04 -9.57
N ASN A 106 -7.05 -1.89 -8.65
CA ASN A 106 -8.15 -1.59 -7.75
C ASN A 106 -7.67 -0.69 -6.60
N ALA A 107 -8.30 0.46 -6.41
CA ALA A 107 -7.90 1.42 -5.37
C ALA A 107 -7.97 0.89 -3.94
N VAL A 108 -8.91 -0.02 -3.64
CA VAL A 108 -9.02 -0.67 -2.33
C VAL A 108 -7.84 -1.61 -2.13
N GLU A 109 -7.52 -2.42 -3.14
CA GLU A 109 -6.41 -3.37 -3.05
C GLU A 109 -5.06 -2.65 -2.93
N VAL A 110 -4.85 -1.56 -3.68
CA VAL A 110 -3.67 -0.71 -3.53
C VAL A 110 -3.54 -0.18 -2.10
N ALA A 111 -4.63 0.37 -1.53
CA ALA A 111 -4.61 0.87 -0.16
C ALA A 111 -4.37 -0.23 0.89
N ILE A 112 -4.91 -1.43 0.69
CA ILE A 112 -4.64 -2.59 1.54
C ILE A 112 -3.16 -2.95 1.50
N GLN A 113 -2.57 -3.11 0.32
CA GLN A 113 -1.16 -3.49 0.20
C GLN A 113 -0.21 -2.43 0.77
N LEU A 114 -0.49 -1.13 0.54
CA LEU A 114 0.26 -0.03 1.19
C LEU A 114 0.15 -0.13 2.71
N THR A 115 -1.05 -0.31 3.25
CA THR A 115 -1.27 -0.41 4.70
C THR A 115 -0.58 -1.61 5.32
N LEU A 116 -0.58 -2.78 4.66
CA LEU A 116 0.11 -3.96 5.16
C LEU A 116 1.63 -3.78 5.14
N LEU A 117 2.18 -3.12 4.11
CA LEU A 117 3.60 -2.79 4.03
C LEU A 117 4.00 -1.81 5.13
N ASP A 118 3.32 -0.67 5.21
CA ASP A 118 3.58 0.38 6.20
C ASP A 118 3.44 -0.16 7.63
N PHE A 119 2.41 -0.96 7.90
CA PHE A 119 2.21 -1.55 9.21
C PHE A 119 3.31 -2.54 9.59
N SER A 120 3.80 -3.32 8.62
CA SER A 120 4.89 -4.27 8.88
C SER A 120 6.16 -3.55 9.33
N ILE A 121 6.44 -2.37 8.79
CA ILE A 121 7.58 -1.53 9.18
C ILE A 121 7.27 -0.86 10.52
N PHE A 122 6.12 -0.19 10.65
CA PHE A 122 5.72 0.53 11.87
C PHE A 122 5.73 -0.34 13.12
N ARG A 123 5.19 -1.57 13.04
CA ARG A 123 5.14 -2.50 14.18
C ARG A 123 6.52 -3.00 14.63
N GLN A 124 7.52 -2.93 13.76
CA GLN A 124 8.89 -3.37 14.07
C GLN A 124 9.76 -2.25 14.65
N ILE A 125 9.26 -1.01 14.70
CA ILE A 125 10.00 0.10 15.30
C ILE A 125 10.08 -0.13 16.81
N GLU A 126 11.30 -0.32 17.32
CA GLU A 126 11.51 -0.46 18.75
C GLU A 126 11.38 0.89 19.46
N PRO A 127 10.80 0.94 20.68
CA PRO A 127 10.70 2.17 21.46
C PRO A 127 12.03 2.92 21.61
N THR A 128 13.15 2.20 21.66
CA THR A 128 14.49 2.76 21.75
C THR A 128 14.90 3.54 20.50
N GLU A 129 14.41 3.19 19.31
CA GLU A 129 14.73 3.93 18.07
C GLU A 129 14.20 5.36 18.14
N TYR A 130 13.00 5.57 18.71
CA TYR A 130 12.48 6.92 18.94
C TYR A 130 13.35 7.72 19.91
N ILE A 131 13.94 7.07 20.92
CA ILE A 131 14.82 7.72 21.88
C ILE A 131 16.16 8.06 21.23
N ASP A 132 16.71 7.13 20.44
CA ASP A 132 17.98 7.31 19.75
C ASP A 132 17.90 8.44 18.71
N ASP A 133 16.84 8.50 17.89
CA ASP A 133 16.60 9.61 16.94
C ASP A 133 16.40 10.93 17.69
N LEU A 134 15.59 10.94 18.75
CA LEU A 134 15.21 12.17 19.46
C LEU A 134 16.37 12.82 20.22
N PHE A 135 17.27 12.02 20.78
CA PHE A 135 18.42 12.48 21.56
C PHE A 135 19.74 12.41 20.76
N GLU A 136 19.68 12.06 19.47
CA GLU A 136 20.83 11.87 18.59
C GLU A 136 21.89 10.92 19.18
N LEU A 137 21.43 9.84 19.81
CA LEU A 137 22.29 8.88 20.48
C LEU A 137 22.95 7.95 19.46
N LYS A 138 24.25 7.72 19.62
CA LYS A 138 25.01 6.74 18.84
C LYS A 138 24.92 5.36 19.51
N SER A 139 23.74 4.78 19.51
CA SER A 139 23.53 3.42 20.03
C SER A 139 24.12 2.36 19.08
N LYS A 140 24.30 1.14 19.59
CA LYS A 140 24.82 0.01 18.79
C LYS A 140 23.88 -0.40 17.65
N TYR A 141 22.57 -0.21 17.84
CA TYR A 141 21.53 -0.73 16.94
C TYR A 141 20.94 0.36 16.03
N GLY A 142 21.06 1.64 16.41
CA GLY A 142 20.60 2.78 15.61
C GLY A 142 19.08 2.85 15.45
N THR A 143 18.64 3.43 14.33
CA THR A 143 17.23 3.77 14.04
C THR A 143 16.70 3.21 12.70
N PRO A 144 17.02 1.95 12.33
CA PRO A 144 16.78 1.45 10.98
C PRO A 144 15.30 1.40 10.58
N MET A 145 14.41 0.96 11.49
CA MET A 145 12.98 0.83 11.17
C MET A 145 12.30 2.19 11.21
N LEU A 146 12.71 3.06 12.11
CA LEU A 146 12.22 4.43 12.20
C LEU A 146 12.59 5.25 10.94
N GLU A 147 13.84 5.15 10.47
CA GLU A 147 14.29 5.77 9.21
C GLU A 147 13.53 5.22 8.02
N GLN A 148 13.35 3.89 7.97
CA GLN A 148 12.56 3.26 6.91
C GLN A 148 11.13 3.79 6.91
N PHE A 149 10.46 3.87 8.07
CA PHE A 149 9.10 4.38 8.20
C PHE A 149 9.00 5.87 7.80
N ALA A 150 9.97 6.68 8.20
CA ALA A 150 10.07 8.08 7.81
C ALA A 150 10.19 8.24 6.28
N SER A 151 10.96 7.36 5.63
CA SER A 151 11.19 7.41 4.18
C SER A 151 9.93 7.08 3.36
N LEU A 152 8.98 6.32 3.93
CA LEU A 152 7.74 5.92 3.23
C LEU A 152 6.93 7.12 2.77
N VAL A 153 6.78 8.14 3.62
CA VAL A 153 6.02 9.35 3.29
C VAL A 153 6.59 10.04 2.06
N ASN A 154 7.92 10.18 2.01
CA ASN A 154 8.59 10.83 0.87
C ASN A 154 8.46 9.97 -0.39
N LYS A 155 8.74 8.66 -0.28
CA LYS A 155 8.61 7.71 -1.40
C LYS A 155 7.21 7.73 -2.01
N GLU A 156 6.17 7.67 -1.17
CA GLU A 156 4.79 7.68 -1.64
C GLU A 156 4.36 9.05 -2.18
N THR A 157 4.81 10.15 -1.56
CA THR A 157 4.54 11.51 -2.06
C THR A 157 5.10 11.67 -3.47
N PHE A 158 6.37 11.33 -3.68
CA PHE A 158 7.03 11.44 -4.97
C PHE A 158 6.54 10.39 -5.99
N TRP A 159 6.07 9.23 -5.55
CA TRP A 159 5.37 8.27 -6.43
C TRP A 159 4.16 8.93 -7.09
N VAL A 160 3.31 9.62 -6.32
CA VAL A 160 2.16 10.34 -6.88
C VAL A 160 2.59 11.36 -7.92
N VAL A 161 3.61 12.17 -7.59
CA VAL A 161 4.09 13.22 -8.49
C VAL A 161 4.65 12.63 -9.78
N SER A 162 5.49 11.59 -9.67
CA SER A 162 6.10 10.88 -10.79
C SER A 162 5.04 10.28 -11.72
N GLU A 163 4.09 9.52 -11.16
CA GLU A 163 3.05 8.85 -11.94
C GLU A 163 2.13 9.84 -12.68
N VAL A 164 1.84 10.99 -12.06
CA VAL A 164 1.02 12.04 -12.69
C VAL A 164 1.80 12.79 -13.77
N CYS A 165 3.06 13.17 -13.51
CA CYS A 165 3.85 13.97 -14.45
C CYS A 165 4.42 13.16 -15.61
N ALA A 166 4.48 11.82 -15.51
CA ALA A 166 4.86 10.94 -16.61
C ALA A 166 3.75 10.76 -17.68
N GLU A 167 2.52 11.16 -17.40
CA GLU A 167 1.38 10.99 -18.32
C GLU A 167 1.04 12.30 -19.04
N HIS A 168 1.40 12.39 -20.32
CA HIS A 168 1.17 13.59 -21.13
C HIS A 168 -0.30 13.81 -21.50
N ASN A 169 -1.12 12.75 -21.62
CA ASN A 169 -2.51 12.91 -22.02
C ASN A 169 -3.36 13.46 -20.86
N PRO A 170 -4.01 14.63 -20.98
CA PRO A 170 -4.68 15.29 -19.86
C PRO A 170 -5.88 14.51 -19.32
N VAL A 171 -6.55 13.69 -20.15
CA VAL A 171 -7.68 12.85 -19.73
C VAL A 171 -7.19 11.63 -18.96
N ARG A 172 -6.11 10.98 -19.42
CA ARG A 172 -5.49 9.87 -18.70
C ARG A 172 -4.88 10.34 -17.37
N ARG A 173 -4.20 11.49 -17.37
CA ARG A 173 -3.66 12.12 -16.16
C ARG A 173 -4.75 12.47 -15.15
N MET A 174 -5.90 12.99 -15.59
CA MET A 174 -7.06 13.17 -14.70
C MET A 174 -7.54 11.84 -14.09
N LYS A 175 -7.57 10.74 -14.86
CA LYS A 175 -7.92 9.41 -14.33
C LYS A 175 -6.91 8.95 -13.27
N ILE A 176 -5.62 9.25 -13.43
CA ILE A 176 -4.57 8.95 -12.45
C ILE A 176 -4.82 9.74 -11.15
N ILE A 177 -5.05 11.05 -11.25
CA ILE A 177 -5.41 11.91 -10.11
C ILE A 177 -6.64 11.37 -9.39
N LYS A 178 -7.71 11.06 -10.13
CA LYS A 178 -8.94 10.45 -9.59
C LYS A 178 -8.65 9.13 -8.87
N GLN A 179 -7.77 8.31 -9.42
CA GLN A 179 -7.40 7.03 -8.83
C GLN A 179 -6.62 7.23 -7.52
N PHE A 180 -5.65 8.14 -7.45
CA PHE A 180 -4.97 8.50 -6.21
C PHE A 180 -5.92 9.02 -5.13
N ILE A 181 -6.90 9.86 -5.48
CA ILE A 181 -7.94 10.33 -4.54
C ILE A 181 -8.73 9.14 -3.97
N LYS A 182 -9.04 8.13 -4.80
CA LYS A 182 -9.69 6.90 -4.34
C LYS A 182 -8.78 6.12 -3.40
N VAL A 183 -7.50 5.95 -3.72
CA VAL A 183 -6.53 5.24 -2.87
C VAL A 183 -6.39 5.96 -1.52
N ALA A 184 -6.14 7.28 -1.51
CA ALA A 184 -6.03 8.07 -0.28
C ALA A 184 -7.26 7.96 0.62
N ARG A 185 -8.47 8.03 0.02
CA ARG A 185 -9.71 7.79 0.76
C ARG A 185 -9.71 6.41 1.41
N GLN A 186 -9.29 5.36 0.69
CA GLN A 186 -9.25 4.01 1.24
C GLN A 186 -8.16 3.83 2.30
N CYS A 187 -6.99 4.47 2.17
CA CYS A 187 -5.97 4.51 3.23
C CYS A 187 -6.55 5.09 4.53
N LYS A 188 -7.34 6.17 4.44
CA LYS A 188 -8.08 6.72 5.59
C LYS A 188 -9.05 5.70 6.20
N GLU A 189 -9.83 4.98 5.39
CA GLU A 189 -10.75 3.95 5.90
C GLU A 189 -9.99 2.78 6.55
N CYS A 190 -8.80 2.44 6.06
CA CYS A 190 -7.88 1.50 6.68
C CYS A 190 -7.12 2.08 7.89
N LYS A 191 -7.43 3.31 8.34
CA LYS A 191 -6.68 4.01 9.42
C LYS A 191 -5.17 4.09 9.16
N ASN A 192 -4.77 4.02 7.90
CA ASN A 192 -3.42 4.32 7.46
C ASN A 192 -3.35 5.80 7.09
N PHE A 193 -3.09 6.62 8.10
CA PHE A 193 -2.98 8.06 7.91
C PHE A 193 -1.65 8.42 7.26
N ASN A 194 -0.59 7.63 7.45
CA ASN A 194 0.71 7.88 6.84
C ASN A 194 0.62 7.95 5.31
N SER A 195 0.14 6.87 4.66
CA SER A 195 -0.01 6.85 3.20
C SER A 195 -1.08 7.82 2.69
N MET A 196 -2.16 8.01 3.45
CA MET A 196 -3.20 8.96 3.07
C MET A 196 -2.65 10.39 2.96
N PHE A 197 -1.90 10.84 3.97
CA PHE A 197 -1.26 12.15 3.95
C PHE A 197 -0.18 12.26 2.88
N ALA A 198 0.61 11.21 2.66
CA ALA A 198 1.61 11.19 1.59
C ALA A 198 0.98 11.37 0.20
N ILE A 199 -0.09 10.63 -0.10
CA ILE A 199 -0.78 10.73 -1.38
C ILE A 199 -1.42 12.12 -1.57
N VAL A 200 -2.08 12.66 -0.54
CA VAL A 200 -2.68 14.00 -0.62
C VAL A 200 -1.61 15.09 -0.77
N SER A 201 -0.46 14.93 -0.12
CA SER A 201 0.71 15.82 -0.27
C SER A 201 1.25 15.78 -1.70
N GLY A 202 1.39 14.59 -2.30
CA GLY A 202 1.84 14.43 -3.68
C GLY A 202 0.88 15.06 -4.70
N LEU A 203 -0.44 14.93 -4.49
CA LEU A 203 -1.44 15.63 -5.30
C LEU A 203 -1.42 17.15 -5.11
N GLY A 204 -1.07 17.61 -3.90
CA GLY A 204 -0.88 19.02 -3.57
C GLY A 204 0.46 19.61 -4.03
N HIS A 205 1.41 18.78 -4.46
CA HIS A 205 2.74 19.20 -4.88
C HIS A 205 2.68 20.22 -6.02
N GLY A 206 3.64 21.13 -6.09
CA GLY A 206 3.66 22.22 -7.08
C GLY A 206 3.58 21.72 -8.52
N ALA A 207 4.29 20.63 -8.85
CA ALA A 207 4.28 20.00 -10.17
C ALA A 207 2.92 19.38 -10.55
N VAL A 208 2.11 18.95 -9.58
CA VAL A 208 0.80 18.34 -9.86
C VAL A 208 -0.32 19.36 -9.80
N SER A 209 -0.34 20.21 -8.78
CA SER A 209 -1.40 21.20 -8.52
C SER A 209 -1.50 22.28 -9.60
N ARG A 210 -0.43 22.50 -10.38
CA ARG A 210 -0.41 23.43 -11.52
C ARG A 210 -1.13 22.92 -12.78
N LEU A 211 -1.37 21.62 -12.90
CA LEU A 211 -1.89 20.97 -14.13
C LEU A 211 -3.40 21.20 -14.31
N ARG A 212 -3.79 22.44 -14.59
CA ARG A 212 -5.19 22.89 -14.63
C ARG A 212 -6.03 22.11 -15.63
N GLN A 213 -5.49 21.77 -16.81
CA GLN A 213 -6.27 21.05 -17.82
C GLN A 213 -6.72 19.66 -17.32
N SER A 214 -5.93 19.02 -16.47
CA SER A 214 -6.32 17.76 -15.82
C SER A 214 -7.27 17.97 -14.63
N TRP A 215 -7.02 18.97 -13.78
CA TRP A 215 -7.87 19.26 -12.62
C TRP A 215 -9.29 19.71 -13.01
N ASP A 216 -9.43 20.51 -14.06
CA ASP A 216 -10.72 21.00 -14.54
C ASP A 216 -11.60 19.87 -15.11
N LYS A 217 -10.97 18.79 -15.61
CA LYS A 217 -11.66 17.58 -16.08
C LYS A 217 -12.03 16.62 -14.95
N LEU A 218 -11.54 16.83 -13.73
CA LEU A 218 -11.83 15.95 -12.60
C LEU A 218 -13.31 16.10 -12.20
N PRO A 219 -14.11 15.02 -12.14
CA PRO A 219 -15.51 15.14 -11.77
C PRO A 219 -15.67 15.73 -10.37
N GLY A 220 -16.63 16.65 -10.20
CA GLY A 220 -16.82 17.42 -8.95
C GLY A 220 -16.98 16.56 -7.69
N LYS A 221 -17.51 15.33 -7.80
CA LYS A 221 -17.53 14.36 -6.70
C LYS A 221 -16.13 14.11 -6.11
N TYR A 222 -15.12 13.91 -6.96
CA TYR A 222 -13.76 13.62 -6.52
C TYR A 222 -13.00 14.87 -6.08
N GLN A 223 -13.33 16.04 -6.65
CA GLN A 223 -12.84 17.32 -6.12
C GLN A 223 -13.27 17.51 -4.66
N ARG A 224 -14.55 17.24 -4.33
CA ARG A 224 -15.04 17.30 -2.95
C ARG A 224 -14.32 16.31 -2.02
N VAL A 225 -14.18 15.05 -2.44
CA VAL A 225 -13.45 14.03 -1.66
C VAL A 225 -12.00 14.47 -1.42
N PHE A 226 -11.33 15.03 -2.42
CA PHE A 226 -9.97 15.55 -2.24
C PHE A 226 -9.95 16.72 -1.26
N SER A 227 -10.89 17.68 -1.35
CA SER A 227 -10.99 18.77 -0.39
C SER A 227 -11.28 18.29 1.04
N GLU A 228 -12.13 17.29 1.22
CA GLU A 228 -12.39 16.67 2.53
C GLU A 228 -11.12 16.05 3.13
N LEU A 229 -10.32 15.35 2.32
CA LEU A 229 -9.04 14.81 2.75
C LEU A 229 -8.03 15.92 3.10
N GLN A 230 -7.94 16.97 2.28
CA GLN A 230 -7.07 18.13 2.56
C GLN A 230 -7.43 18.85 3.85
N GLN A 231 -8.70 18.87 4.26
CA GLN A 231 -9.11 19.47 5.53
C GLN A 231 -8.49 18.77 6.75
N LEU A 232 -8.12 17.48 6.65
CA LEU A 232 -7.40 16.79 7.73
C LEU A 232 -5.95 17.26 7.86
N MET A 233 -5.39 17.85 6.80
CA MET A 233 -4.04 18.42 6.78
C MET A 233 -3.96 19.86 7.28
N ASP A 234 -5.08 20.46 7.65
CA ASP A 234 -5.13 21.83 8.14
C ASP A 234 -4.25 22.00 9.39
N PRO A 235 -3.19 22.83 9.36
CA PRO A 235 -2.28 22.99 10.49
C PRO A 235 -2.92 23.75 11.66
N SER A 236 -4.07 24.39 11.44
CA SER A 236 -4.78 25.18 12.45
C SER A 236 -5.01 24.41 13.75
N ARG A 237 -4.82 25.10 14.88
CA ARG A 237 -4.98 24.53 16.23
C ARG A 237 -4.20 23.22 16.41
N ASN A 238 -2.96 23.19 15.90
CA ASN A 238 -2.07 22.03 15.94
C ASN A 238 -2.68 20.78 15.29
N MET A 239 -3.18 20.92 14.06
CA MET A 239 -3.84 19.85 13.31
C MET A 239 -5.04 19.23 14.05
N SER A 240 -5.90 20.08 14.63
CA SER A 240 -6.96 19.63 15.54
C SER A 240 -7.91 18.62 14.89
N LYS A 241 -8.21 18.76 13.60
CA LYS A 241 -9.11 17.85 12.87
C LYS A 241 -8.54 16.44 12.77
N TYR A 242 -7.26 16.31 12.41
CA TYR A 242 -6.56 15.03 12.40
C TYR A 242 -6.47 14.42 13.81
N ARG A 243 -6.08 15.22 14.81
CA ARG A 243 -5.98 14.75 16.19
C ARG A 243 -7.32 14.26 16.73
N GLN A 244 -8.40 15.00 16.50
CA GLN A 244 -9.75 14.58 16.89
C GLN A 244 -10.15 13.26 16.22
N LEU A 245 -9.80 13.05 14.95
CA LEU A 245 -10.07 11.81 14.24
C LEU A 245 -9.32 10.61 14.86
N VAL A 246 -8.04 10.78 15.18
CA VAL A 246 -7.20 9.73 15.78
C VAL A 246 -7.61 9.41 17.22
N SER A 247 -7.98 10.43 18.00
CA SER A 247 -8.40 10.27 19.39
C SER A 247 -9.88 9.91 19.59
N ALA A 248 -10.66 9.82 18.51
CA ALA A 248 -12.07 9.47 18.60
C ALA A 248 -12.24 8.04 19.15
N GLU A 249 -13.22 7.82 20.04
CA GLU A 249 -13.41 6.52 20.71
C GLU A 249 -13.61 5.35 19.75
N GLN A 250 -14.20 5.59 18.58
CA GLN A 250 -14.38 4.60 17.52
C GLN A 250 -13.07 4.25 16.78
N THR A 251 -12.02 5.06 16.93
CA THR A 251 -10.73 4.88 16.29
C THR A 251 -9.82 4.05 17.20
N GLN A 252 -10.09 2.76 17.27
CA GLN A 252 -9.26 1.80 18.00
C GLN A 252 -8.13 1.24 17.10
N PRO A 253 -7.01 0.74 17.68
CA PRO A 253 -5.97 0.00 16.96
C PRO A 253 -6.54 -1.12 16.06
N PRO A 254 -5.88 -1.47 14.94
CA PRO A 254 -4.64 -0.88 14.43
C PRO A 254 -4.83 0.49 13.78
N ILE A 255 -3.82 1.36 13.97
CA ILE A 255 -3.73 2.69 13.36
C ILE A 255 -2.27 2.91 12.93
N ILE A 256 -2.05 3.48 11.74
CA ILE A 256 -0.73 3.98 11.33
C ILE A 256 -0.78 5.51 11.37
N PRO A 257 -0.09 6.15 12.34
CA PRO A 257 -0.11 7.60 12.46
C PRO A 257 0.69 8.26 11.34
N PHE A 258 0.39 9.54 11.07
CA PHE A 258 1.24 10.36 10.22
C PHE A 258 2.55 10.72 10.94
N TYR A 259 3.65 10.09 10.53
CA TYR A 259 4.94 10.18 11.23
C TYR A 259 5.47 11.61 11.44
N PRO A 260 5.39 12.54 10.48
CA PRO A 260 5.84 13.93 10.69
C PRO A 260 5.17 14.63 11.87
N VAL A 261 3.91 14.31 12.20
CA VAL A 261 3.25 14.86 13.38
C VAL A 261 3.82 14.26 14.67
N VAL A 262 4.06 12.95 14.66
CA VAL A 262 4.67 12.22 15.77
C VAL A 262 6.07 12.77 16.06
N LYS A 263 6.92 12.86 15.01
CA LYS A 263 8.28 13.41 15.12
C LYS A 263 8.25 14.83 15.67
N LYS A 264 7.39 15.69 15.12
CA LYS A 264 7.19 17.06 15.59
C LYS A 264 6.83 17.10 17.08
N ASP A 265 5.88 16.30 17.53
CA ASP A 265 5.44 16.28 18.94
C ASP A 265 6.57 15.84 19.89
N LEU A 266 7.30 14.77 19.55
CA LEU A 266 8.48 14.32 20.30
C LEU A 266 9.55 15.41 20.37
N THR A 267 9.87 16.06 19.24
CA THR A 267 10.84 17.17 19.17
C THR A 267 10.41 18.35 20.04
N PHE A 268 9.12 18.73 20.03
CA PHE A 268 8.62 19.81 20.89
C PHE A 268 8.75 19.48 22.37
N ILE A 269 8.46 18.24 22.78
CA ILE A 269 8.68 17.82 24.17
C ILE A 269 10.17 17.88 24.51
N HIS A 270 11.04 17.43 23.60
CA HIS A 270 12.47 17.40 23.84
C HIS A 270 13.09 18.80 23.96
N LEU A 271 12.76 19.71 23.06
CA LEU A 271 13.31 21.07 23.03
C LEU A 271 12.64 22.03 24.03
N GLY A 272 11.37 21.78 24.38
CA GLY A 272 10.61 22.61 25.31
C GLY A 272 10.86 22.32 26.80
N ASN A 273 11.61 21.25 27.12
CA ASN A 273 11.88 20.85 28.50
C ASN A 273 13.38 20.57 28.70
N ASP A 274 13.99 21.18 29.71
CA ASP A 274 15.40 20.94 30.03
C ASP A 274 15.63 19.50 30.49
N SER A 275 16.73 18.88 30.05
CA SER A 275 17.09 17.51 30.46
C SER A 275 17.56 17.45 31.92
N LYS A 276 17.97 18.59 32.50
CA LYS A 276 18.34 18.72 33.90
C LYS A 276 17.70 19.97 34.52
N VAL A 277 17.20 19.85 35.74
CA VAL A 277 16.66 20.95 36.55
C VAL A 277 17.42 20.94 37.88
N GLU A 278 18.02 22.07 38.26
CA GLU A 278 18.83 22.19 39.48
C GLU A 278 19.96 21.14 39.59
N GLY A 279 20.55 20.76 38.46
CA GLY A 279 21.62 19.75 38.39
C GLY A 279 21.13 18.30 38.44
N LEU A 280 19.84 18.06 38.70
CA LEU A 280 19.22 16.72 38.72
C LEU A 280 18.56 16.38 37.39
N ILE A 281 18.38 15.09 37.10
CA ILE A 281 17.71 14.61 35.89
C ILE A 281 16.24 15.00 35.92
N ASN A 282 15.74 15.61 34.83
CA ASN A 282 14.33 15.95 34.69
C ASN A 282 13.50 14.71 34.32
N PHE A 283 12.99 14.01 35.33
CA PHE A 283 12.11 12.85 35.11
C PHE A 283 10.76 13.21 34.48
N GLU A 284 10.30 14.46 34.59
CA GLU A 284 9.04 14.87 33.98
C GLU A 284 9.14 14.88 32.45
N LYS A 285 10.25 15.44 31.91
CA LYS A 285 10.58 15.34 30.47
C LYS A 285 10.59 13.88 30.00
N LEU A 286 11.27 13.00 30.74
CA LEU A 286 11.36 11.59 30.39
C LEU A 286 9.98 10.90 30.43
N ARG A 287 9.12 11.24 31.39
CA ARG A 287 7.75 10.73 31.47
C ARG A 287 6.88 11.19 30.30
N MET A 288 7.00 12.45 29.88
CA MET A 288 6.28 12.98 28.73
C MET A 288 6.65 12.25 27.44
N ILE A 289 7.96 12.07 27.18
CA ILE A 289 8.46 11.32 26.01
C ILE A 289 7.99 9.86 26.06
N ALA A 290 8.16 9.18 27.21
CA ALA A 290 7.75 7.79 27.36
C ALA A 290 6.24 7.59 27.17
N LYS A 291 5.42 8.57 27.59
CA LYS A 291 3.97 8.54 27.37
C LYS A 291 3.62 8.55 25.88
N GLU A 292 4.28 9.41 25.10
CA GLU A 292 4.06 9.49 23.66
C GLU A 292 4.50 8.21 22.95
N VAL A 293 5.69 7.69 23.26
CA VAL A 293 6.20 6.44 22.67
C VAL A 293 5.29 5.25 23.00
N ARG A 294 4.79 5.14 24.24
CA ARG A 294 3.82 4.09 24.60
C ARG A 294 2.50 4.23 23.85
N SER A 295 2.06 5.46 23.56
CA SER A 295 0.86 5.69 22.74
C SER A 295 1.05 5.13 21.33
N LEU A 296 2.22 5.35 20.72
CA LEU A 296 2.57 4.80 19.41
C LEU A 296 2.59 3.27 19.42
N SER A 297 3.21 2.65 20.42
CA SER A 297 3.19 1.19 20.57
C SER A 297 1.77 0.63 20.71
N ASN A 298 0.87 1.37 21.38
CA ASN A 298 -0.53 0.98 21.50
C ASN A 298 -1.28 1.03 20.15
N MET A 299 -0.91 1.96 19.24
CA MET A 299 -1.54 2.06 17.91
C MET A 299 -1.32 0.83 17.04
N CYS A 300 -0.25 0.06 17.27
CA CYS A 300 0.04 -1.20 16.58
C CYS A 300 -0.19 -2.46 17.44
N SER A 301 -0.89 -2.34 18.57
CA SER A 301 -1.16 -3.47 19.50
C SER A 301 -2.05 -4.58 18.93
N SER A 302 -2.82 -4.28 17.89
CA SER A 302 -3.68 -5.24 17.19
C SER A 302 -3.23 -5.41 15.73
N PRO A 303 -3.32 -6.60 15.13
CA PRO A 303 -2.97 -6.79 13.73
C PRO A 303 -4.03 -6.20 12.79
N TYR A 304 -3.62 -5.83 11.58
CA TYR A 304 -4.57 -5.59 10.50
C TYR A 304 -5.21 -6.89 10.02
N ASP A 305 -6.54 -6.96 10.10
CA ASP A 305 -7.33 -8.06 9.55
C ASP A 305 -7.82 -7.71 8.14
N LEU A 306 -7.37 -8.49 7.14
CA LEU A 306 -7.70 -8.30 5.73
C LEU A 306 -9.23 -8.26 5.49
N LEU A 307 -9.97 -9.10 6.21
CA LEU A 307 -11.43 -9.18 6.07
C LEU A 307 -12.11 -7.89 6.53
N THR A 308 -11.63 -7.33 7.64
CA THR A 308 -12.10 -6.05 8.17
C THR A 308 -11.72 -4.90 7.23
N MET A 309 -10.50 -4.88 6.69
CA MET A 309 -10.06 -3.85 5.75
C MET A 309 -10.90 -3.82 4.47
N LEU A 310 -11.23 -4.99 3.91
CA LEU A 310 -12.07 -5.09 2.70
C LEU A 310 -13.50 -4.58 2.93
N LYS A 311 -14.09 -4.93 4.09
CA LYS A 311 -15.42 -4.45 4.48
C LYS A 311 -15.46 -2.93 4.62
N LEU A 312 -14.44 -2.33 5.26
CA LEU A 312 -14.30 -0.88 5.40
C LEU A 312 -14.09 -0.20 4.04
N GLY A 313 -13.39 -0.88 3.12
CA GLY A 313 -13.18 -0.42 1.75
C GLY A 313 -14.45 -0.32 0.88
N GLY A 314 -15.60 -0.76 1.39
CA GLY A 314 -16.86 -0.83 0.65
C GLY A 314 -16.92 -1.99 -0.34
N GLN A 315 -15.96 -2.92 -0.29
CA GLN A 315 -16.06 -4.19 -1.01
C GLN A 315 -16.75 -5.22 -0.11
N PRO A 316 -17.75 -5.96 -0.60
CA PRO A 316 -18.22 -7.12 0.13
C PRO A 316 -17.04 -8.09 0.23
N ALA A 317 -16.64 -8.43 1.46
CA ALA A 317 -15.71 -9.52 1.68
C ALA A 317 -16.16 -10.72 0.84
N SER A 318 -15.29 -11.18 -0.06
CA SER A 318 -15.59 -12.35 -0.88
C SER A 318 -15.98 -13.50 0.05
N ASN A 319 -17.12 -14.15 -0.20
CA ASN A 319 -17.61 -15.27 0.61
C ASN A 319 -16.52 -16.36 0.79
N ALA A 320 -15.59 -16.42 -0.15
CA ALA A 320 -14.42 -17.28 -0.11
C ALA A 320 -13.37 -16.93 0.94
N MET A 321 -13.07 -15.63 1.15
CA MET A 321 -12.18 -15.19 2.24
C MET A 321 -12.84 -15.39 3.60
N VAL A 322 -14.16 -15.24 3.68
CA VAL A 322 -14.94 -15.56 4.89
C VAL A 322 -14.88 -17.07 5.18
N ALA A 323 -15.01 -17.93 4.16
CA ALA A 323 -14.93 -19.37 4.32
C ALA A 323 -13.53 -19.84 4.75
N LEU A 324 -12.46 -19.27 4.18
CA LEU A 324 -11.09 -19.58 4.59
C LEU A 324 -10.83 -19.20 6.06
N ASN A 325 -11.32 -18.03 6.50
CA ASN A 325 -11.14 -17.55 7.88
C ASN A 325 -11.97 -18.34 8.92
N GLN A 326 -13.15 -18.85 8.53
CA GLN A 326 -14.00 -19.69 9.40
C GLN A 326 -13.44 -21.10 9.62
N LEU A 327 -12.61 -21.60 8.71
CA LEU A 327 -11.96 -22.90 8.84
C LEU A 327 -10.61 -22.80 9.56
N THR A 328 -9.86 -21.70 9.40
CA THR A 328 -8.62 -21.48 10.17
C THR A 328 -8.88 -21.26 11.66
N THR A 329 -10.01 -20.65 12.04
CA THR A 329 -10.44 -20.57 13.46
C THR A 329 -10.99 -21.88 14.01
N ALA A 330 -11.47 -22.80 13.15
CA ALA A 330 -11.87 -24.15 13.57
C ALA A 330 -10.66 -25.04 13.90
N SER A 331 -9.49 -24.80 13.28
CA SER A 331 -8.25 -25.50 13.58
C SER A 331 -7.60 -25.08 14.91
N SER A 332 -8.02 -23.97 15.53
CA SER A 332 -7.41 -23.43 16.76
C SER A 332 -8.14 -23.82 18.05
N ASN A 333 -9.29 -24.51 17.99
CA ASN A 333 -10.14 -24.74 19.17
C ASN A 333 -10.60 -26.21 19.34
N TYR A 334 -9.67 -27.15 19.21
CA TYR A 334 -9.87 -28.53 19.70
C TYR A 334 -9.66 -28.64 21.21
N HIS A 335 -10.32 -27.79 22.02
CA HIS A 335 -10.53 -28.06 23.45
C HIS A 335 -11.60 -27.11 24.05
N ALA A 336 -12.87 -27.46 23.89
CA ALA A 336 -13.92 -27.13 24.86
C ALA A 336 -15.20 -27.89 24.51
N GLN A 337 -15.46 -28.96 25.26
CA GLN A 337 -16.82 -29.52 25.37
C GLN A 337 -17.72 -28.48 26.05
N GLY A 338 -18.88 -28.20 25.47
CA GLY A 338 -19.90 -27.35 26.09
C GLY A 338 -21.07 -27.08 25.17
N GLN A 339 -22.19 -27.76 25.43
CA GLN A 339 -23.46 -27.59 24.74
C GLN A 339 -24.00 -26.16 24.90
N ALA A 340 -24.32 -25.49 23.79
CA ALA A 340 -25.27 -24.38 23.80
C ALA A 340 -26.00 -24.30 22.45
N THR A 341 -27.32 -24.49 22.51
CA THR A 341 -28.26 -24.48 21.40
C THR A 341 -28.50 -23.05 20.89
N VAL A 342 -27.86 -22.66 19.78
CA VAL A 342 -28.17 -21.40 19.09
C VAL A 342 -28.87 -21.70 17.77
N LYS A 343 -30.11 -21.21 17.67
CA LYS A 343 -31.01 -21.34 16.52
C LYS A 343 -30.34 -20.89 15.22
N ARG A 344 -30.14 -21.85 14.32
CA ARG A 344 -29.50 -21.70 13.00
C ARG A 344 -30.36 -20.86 12.07
N ARG A 345 -30.09 -19.54 12.01
CA ARG A 345 -30.61 -18.67 10.93
C ARG A 345 -29.86 -19.03 9.65
N LYS A 346 -30.43 -19.94 8.87
CA LYS A 346 -29.91 -20.43 7.58
C LYS A 346 -30.03 -19.33 6.52
N LYS A 347 -29.16 -18.32 6.56
CA LYS A 347 -28.89 -17.47 5.40
C LYS A 347 -28.08 -18.34 4.46
N SER A 348 -28.65 -18.75 3.33
CA SER A 348 -27.96 -19.57 2.33
C SER A 348 -26.70 -18.82 1.87
N ALA A 349 -25.54 -19.23 2.37
CA ALA A 349 -24.27 -18.80 1.82
C ALA A 349 -24.19 -19.39 0.42
N ALA A 350 -24.31 -18.54 -0.60
CA ALA A 350 -24.05 -18.94 -1.98
C ALA A 350 -22.64 -19.53 -2.08
N ALA A 351 -22.49 -20.65 -2.80
CA ALA A 351 -21.21 -21.34 -2.96
C ALA A 351 -20.10 -20.39 -3.44
N PRO A 352 -18.84 -20.58 -3.00
CA PRO A 352 -17.71 -19.78 -3.46
C PRO A 352 -17.59 -19.86 -4.99
N ASN A 353 -17.32 -18.72 -5.65
CA ASN A 353 -17.14 -18.63 -7.09
C ASN A 353 -15.63 -18.63 -7.43
N PRO A 354 -15.07 -19.74 -7.97
CA PRO A 354 -13.63 -19.87 -8.19
C PRO A 354 -13.07 -18.84 -9.18
N LYS A 355 -13.84 -18.42 -10.19
CA LYS A 355 -13.41 -17.40 -11.15
C LYS A 355 -13.19 -16.06 -10.45
N LYS A 356 -14.16 -15.63 -9.65
CA LYS A 356 -14.07 -14.35 -8.92
C LYS A 356 -12.89 -14.34 -7.94
N MET A 357 -12.66 -15.45 -7.24
CA MET A 357 -11.51 -15.59 -6.35
C MET A 357 -10.18 -15.49 -7.09
N PHE A 358 -10.08 -16.11 -8.27
CA PHE A 358 -8.88 -15.99 -9.09
C PHE A 358 -8.63 -14.54 -9.52
N GLU A 359 -9.67 -13.82 -9.96
CA GLU A 359 -9.57 -12.40 -10.34
C GLU A 359 -9.13 -11.52 -9.16
N GLU A 360 -9.66 -11.77 -7.95
CA GLU A 360 -9.26 -11.09 -6.72
C GLU A 360 -7.78 -11.38 -6.37
N SER A 361 -7.36 -12.64 -6.36
CA SER A 361 -5.96 -13.03 -6.09
C SER A 361 -5.00 -12.55 -7.19
N GLN A 362 -5.44 -12.48 -8.44
CA GLN A 362 -4.66 -11.88 -9.52
C GLN A 362 -4.50 -10.38 -9.31
N MET A 363 -5.55 -9.66 -8.89
CA MET A 363 -5.46 -8.24 -8.56
C MET A 363 -4.45 -7.97 -7.44
N VAL A 364 -4.45 -8.78 -6.37
CA VAL A 364 -3.45 -8.70 -5.28
C VAL A 364 -2.04 -8.83 -5.84
N ARG A 365 -1.78 -9.83 -6.68
CA ARG A 365 -0.46 -10.05 -7.31
C ARG A 365 -0.05 -8.90 -8.22
N ARG A 366 -0.99 -8.36 -9.01
CA ARG A 366 -0.75 -7.19 -9.87
C ARG A 366 -0.35 -5.97 -9.04
N VAL A 367 -1.08 -5.69 -7.95
CA VAL A 367 -0.75 -4.58 -7.05
C VAL A 367 0.64 -4.78 -6.43
N LYS A 368 0.94 -5.96 -5.88
CA LYS A 368 2.27 -6.25 -5.32
C LYS A 368 3.39 -6.09 -6.35
N ALA A 369 3.20 -6.63 -7.56
CA ALA A 369 4.17 -6.50 -8.63
C ALA A 369 4.39 -5.04 -9.05
N TYR A 370 3.33 -4.23 -9.12
CA TYR A 370 3.44 -2.80 -9.41
C TYR A 370 4.18 -2.05 -8.30
N LEU A 371 3.80 -2.25 -7.03
CA LEU A 371 4.42 -1.58 -5.88
C LEU A 371 5.90 -1.95 -5.71
N ASN A 372 6.27 -3.22 -5.97
CA ASN A 372 7.67 -3.68 -5.89
C ASN A 372 8.55 -3.11 -7.00
N ASN A 373 7.98 -2.73 -8.14
CA ASN A 373 8.71 -2.20 -9.30
C ASN A 373 8.48 -0.69 -9.49
N LEU A 374 8.06 0.02 -8.43
CA LEU A 374 7.83 1.46 -8.45
C LEU A 374 9.11 2.21 -8.86
N GLN A 375 9.03 2.96 -9.96
CA GLN A 375 10.04 3.92 -10.38
C GLN A 375 9.60 5.30 -9.89
N VAL A 376 10.33 5.86 -8.94
CA VAL A 376 10.00 7.14 -8.32
C VAL A 376 11.09 8.14 -8.66
N GLU A 377 10.71 9.21 -9.35
CA GLU A 377 11.55 10.39 -9.54
C GLU A 377 11.40 11.28 -8.31
N THR A 378 12.52 11.66 -7.70
CA THR A 378 12.56 12.50 -6.48
C THR A 378 13.21 13.86 -6.74
N ASP A 379 13.84 14.06 -7.90
CA ASP A 379 14.37 15.36 -8.30
C ASP A 379 13.22 16.33 -8.63
N GLU A 380 13.00 17.28 -7.74
CA GLU A 380 11.95 18.29 -7.89
C GLU A 380 12.09 19.14 -9.16
N ALA A 381 13.32 19.43 -9.60
CA ALA A 381 13.55 20.22 -10.81
C ALA A 381 13.11 19.42 -12.05
N LYS A 382 13.47 18.14 -12.11
CA LYS A 382 13.04 17.25 -13.19
C LYS A 382 11.52 17.01 -13.17
N LEU A 383 10.91 16.81 -12.01
CA LEU A 383 9.45 16.71 -11.88
C LEU A 383 8.74 18.00 -12.32
N HIS A 384 9.34 19.16 -12.04
CA HIS A 384 8.85 20.43 -12.52
C HIS A 384 8.91 20.54 -14.04
N GLU A 385 10.04 20.14 -14.65
CA GLU A 385 10.21 20.08 -16.10
C GLU A 385 9.18 19.16 -16.77
N MET A 386 9.03 17.93 -16.29
CA MET A 386 8.02 16.98 -16.77
C MET A 386 6.59 17.55 -16.69
N SER A 387 6.29 18.32 -15.64
CA SER A 387 5.02 19.02 -15.49
C SER A 387 4.81 20.15 -16.51
N LEU A 388 5.87 20.90 -16.84
CA LEU A 388 5.83 21.93 -17.88
C LEU A 388 5.67 21.35 -19.28
N GLU A 389 6.29 20.20 -19.55
CA GLU A 389 6.08 19.43 -20.79
C GLU A 389 4.64 18.91 -20.92
N CYS A 390 4.03 18.53 -19.79
CA CYS A 390 2.62 18.13 -19.74
C CYS A 390 1.65 19.27 -20.03
N GLU A 391 1.90 20.45 -19.45
CA GLU A 391 1.09 21.66 -19.64
C GLU A 391 1.96 22.93 -19.58
N SER A 392 2.35 23.43 -20.74
CA SER A 392 3.10 24.68 -20.85
C SER A 392 2.33 25.82 -20.16
N PRO A 393 3.02 26.75 -19.48
CA PRO A 393 2.38 27.96 -18.99
C PRO A 393 1.75 28.66 -20.20
N ALA A 394 0.45 28.98 -20.11
CA ALA A 394 -0.24 29.64 -21.22
C ALA A 394 0.56 30.86 -21.68
N THR A 395 1.20 30.76 -22.85
CA THR A 395 1.66 31.92 -23.59
C THR A 395 0.39 32.71 -23.95
N GLY A 396 0.40 34.00 -23.65
CA GLY A 396 -0.79 34.85 -23.68
C GLY A 396 -1.58 34.74 -25.00
N GLY A 397 -2.72 34.04 -24.94
CA GLY A 397 -3.79 34.15 -25.90
C GLY A 397 -4.76 35.23 -25.44
N SER A 398 -4.81 36.33 -26.16
CA SER A 398 -5.74 37.44 -25.98
C SER A 398 -7.21 37.00 -26.07
N SER A 399 -8.01 37.23 -25.02
CA SER A 399 -9.42 37.68 -25.13
C SER A 399 -10.13 37.80 -23.76
N GLY A 400 -10.64 39.00 -23.44
CA GLY A 400 -11.84 39.22 -22.63
C GLY A 400 -11.66 39.69 -21.17
N PRO A 401 -12.11 40.91 -20.80
CA PRO A 401 -12.05 41.38 -19.42
C PRO A 401 -13.29 40.90 -18.65
N GLY A 402 -13.08 40.26 -17.49
CA GLY A 402 -14.16 40.05 -16.53
C GLY A 402 -14.13 38.68 -15.86
N SER A 403 -13.33 38.55 -14.79
CA SER A 403 -13.78 37.89 -13.56
C SER A 403 -12.74 38.12 -12.47
N THR A 404 -13.20 38.71 -11.37
CA THR A 404 -12.44 38.97 -10.15
C THR A 404 -11.82 37.69 -9.59
N ARG A 405 -10.49 37.67 -9.59
CA ARG A 405 -9.62 36.57 -9.16
C ARG A 405 -9.53 36.56 -7.63
N THR A 406 -10.25 35.67 -6.96
CA THR A 406 -10.03 35.39 -5.52
C THR A 406 -8.71 34.64 -5.35
N LYS A 407 -7.69 35.31 -4.78
CA LYS A 407 -6.46 34.66 -4.28
C LYS A 407 -6.85 33.67 -3.18
N ARG A 408 -6.80 32.37 -3.48
CA ARG A 408 -6.71 31.35 -2.43
C ARG A 408 -5.25 31.24 -2.02
N HIS A 409 -4.97 31.51 -0.75
CA HIS A 409 -3.66 31.27 -0.15
C HIS A 409 -3.32 29.78 -0.27
N SER A 410 -2.14 29.49 -0.80
CA SER A 410 -1.48 28.19 -0.68
C SER A 410 -1.30 27.90 0.80
N SER A 411 -1.85 26.79 1.28
CA SER A 411 -1.47 26.26 2.60
C SER A 411 0.02 25.91 2.57
N PRO A 412 0.77 26.11 3.68
CA PRO A 412 2.18 25.79 3.71
C PRO A 412 2.34 24.28 3.57
N ALA A 413 3.03 23.84 2.53
CA ALA A 413 3.63 22.51 2.52
C ALA A 413 4.57 22.45 3.75
N PRO A 414 4.55 21.39 4.56
CA PRO A 414 5.62 21.18 5.53
C PRO A 414 6.91 20.98 4.72
N SER A 415 7.71 22.02 4.62
CA SER A 415 9.05 21.96 4.06
C SER A 415 9.87 20.97 4.87
N THR A 416 10.15 19.81 4.29
CA THR A 416 11.16 18.86 4.78
C THR A 416 12.52 19.43 4.44
N THR A 417 12.98 20.43 5.20
CA THR A 417 14.40 20.81 5.16
C THR A 417 15.19 19.75 5.91
N SER A 418 15.82 18.86 5.16
CA SER A 418 16.94 18.05 5.60
C SER A 418 18.11 18.97 5.94
N SER A 419 18.41 19.15 7.22
CA SER A 419 19.65 19.79 7.66
C SER A 419 20.76 18.74 7.70
N THR A 420 21.45 18.56 6.57
CA THR A 420 22.79 17.99 6.50
C THR A 420 23.77 19.09 6.14
N SER A 421 24.61 19.51 7.10
CA SER A 421 25.99 19.93 6.85
C SER A 421 26.72 20.15 8.17
N SER A 422 27.56 19.18 8.51
CA SER A 422 28.71 19.39 9.38
C SER A 422 29.83 20.00 8.53
N ALA A 423 30.28 21.19 8.89
CA ALA A 423 31.61 21.66 8.55
C ALA A 423 32.18 22.38 9.78
N SER A 424 33.27 21.80 10.26
CA SER A 424 34.15 22.24 11.32
C SER A 424 34.67 23.66 11.11
N ASP A 425 34.68 24.46 12.18
CA ASP A 425 35.82 25.36 12.41
C ASP A 425 36.06 25.56 13.91
N GLU A 426 37.32 25.38 14.29
CA GLU A 426 37.84 25.49 15.64
C GLU A 426 37.73 26.92 16.17
N ARG A 427 37.35 27.10 17.45
CA ARG A 427 37.96 28.13 18.33
C ARG A 427 37.59 27.91 19.79
N LYS A 428 38.65 27.85 20.60
CA LYS A 428 38.66 27.80 22.08
C LYS A 428 38.20 29.14 22.71
N PRO A 429 37.88 29.15 24.02
CA PRO A 429 37.03 30.15 24.65
C PRO A 429 37.82 31.35 25.20
N THR A 430 37.16 32.50 25.27
CA THR A 430 37.48 33.53 26.27
C THR A 430 36.19 34.13 26.83
N ALA A 431 36.16 34.24 28.15
CA ALA A 431 35.10 34.87 28.93
C ALA A 431 35.19 36.41 28.85
N LYS A 432 34.04 37.09 28.99
CA LYS A 432 33.82 38.13 30.01
C LYS A 432 32.40 38.71 29.97
N PHE A 433 31.96 39.04 31.18
CA PHE A 433 30.78 39.79 31.62
C PHE A 433 30.33 40.96 30.75
N GLY A 434 29.02 41.22 30.83
CA GLY A 434 28.29 42.42 30.42
C GLY A 434 26.81 42.21 30.61
#